data_AF-A0A7Z0DPS9-F1
#
_entry.id   AF-A0A7Z0DPS9-F1
#
_cell.length_a   1.000
_cell.length_b   1.000
_cell.length_c   1.000
_cell.angle_alpha   90.00
_cell.angle_beta   90.00
_cell.angle_gamma   90.00
#
_symmetry.space_group_name_H-M   'P 1'
#
loop_
_entity.id
_entity.type
_entity.pdbx_description
1 polymer ?
#
loop_
_entity_poly.entity_id
_entity_poly.type
_entity_poly.pdbx_seq_one_letter_code
_entity_poly.pdbx_strand_id
1 'polypeptide(L)'
;MATMSPGEIGELVRGVRKSLGLTQAELAELAGVGRRFVIELEAGHGRAELRKVADVMRAVGLEVSDEPDPIEMVRTPSGLVSFRTVMSRIGRPMAVPNRLWRLEPERATATVTLPHSVHWSDGGGTFDLADWNDRALAYRMLMLEATPSVLVDYVDGGQLVEMWDDMFVPPEIRQAWQGAVSDFRDVA
;
A
#
# COMPACT_ATOMS: atom_id res chain seq x y z
N MET A 1 -6.43 -0.96 -0.19
CA MET A 1 -6.54 0.10 -1.20
C MET A 1 -7.07 1.34 -0.48
N ALA A 2 -6.52 2.53 -0.71
CA ALA A 2 -7.16 3.74 -0.22
C ALA A 2 -8.41 3.97 -1.08
N THR A 3 -9.55 3.46 -0.63
CA THR A 3 -10.85 3.74 -1.25
C THR A 3 -11.25 5.14 -0.82
N MET A 4 -11.11 6.14 -1.70
CA MET A 4 -11.64 7.47 -1.41
C MET A 4 -13.18 7.40 -1.35
N SER A 5 -13.74 7.88 -0.25
CA SER A 5 -15.15 8.08 -0.07
C SER A 5 -15.67 9.26 -0.93
N PRO A 6 -16.97 9.31 -1.25
CA PRO A 6 -17.57 10.46 -1.92
C PRO A 6 -17.34 11.80 -1.19
N GLY A 7 -17.22 11.77 0.14
CA GLY A 7 -16.91 12.94 0.95
C GLY A 7 -15.50 13.47 0.70
N GLU A 8 -14.49 12.59 0.70
CA GLU A 8 -13.10 12.96 0.44
C GLU A 8 -12.91 13.53 -0.98
N ILE A 9 -13.64 13.00 -1.96
CA ILE A 9 -13.67 13.56 -3.32
C ILE A 9 -14.27 14.96 -3.32
N GLY A 10 -15.40 15.17 -2.65
CA GLY A 10 -16.05 16.47 -2.54
C GLY A 10 -15.18 17.54 -1.88
N GLU A 11 -14.48 17.18 -0.81
CA GLU A 11 -13.53 18.07 -0.12
C GLU A 11 -12.35 18.43 -1.01
N LEU A 12 -11.78 17.46 -1.74
CA LEU A 12 -10.68 17.67 -2.68
C LEU A 12 -11.08 18.65 -3.78
N VAL A 13 -12.22 18.41 -4.44
CA VAL A 13 -12.77 19.28 -5.50
C VAL A 13 -13.01 20.69 -4.96
N ARG A 14 -13.60 20.82 -3.77
CA ARG A 14 -13.84 22.12 -3.13
C ARG A 14 -12.54 22.86 -2.83
N GLY A 15 -11.52 22.15 -2.37
CA GLY A 15 -10.19 22.69 -2.09
C GLY A 15 -9.55 23.28 -3.34
N VAL A 16 -9.46 22.47 -4.41
CA VAL A 16 -8.83 22.89 -5.67
C VAL A 16 -9.61 24.01 -6.36
N ARG A 17 -10.95 23.94 -6.38
CA ARG A 17 -11.79 25.01 -6.92
C ARG A 17 -11.47 26.35 -6.24
N LYS A 18 -11.39 26.36 -4.90
CA LYS A 18 -11.08 27.57 -4.13
C LYS A 18 -9.66 28.08 -4.40
N SER A 19 -8.66 27.20 -4.53
CA SER A 19 -7.30 27.64 -4.86
C SER A 19 -7.19 28.24 -6.26
N LEU A 20 -8.06 27.82 -7.19
CA LEU A 20 -8.17 28.39 -8.54
C LEU A 20 -9.03 29.67 -8.59
N GLY A 21 -9.60 30.12 -7.46
CA GLY A 21 -10.44 31.32 -7.40
C GLY A 21 -11.83 31.17 -8.05
N LEU A 22 -12.25 29.95 -8.37
CA LEU A 22 -13.50 29.68 -9.08
C LEU A 22 -14.70 29.62 -8.13
N THR A 23 -15.83 30.16 -8.58
CA THR A 23 -17.15 29.91 -7.98
C THR A 23 -17.67 28.53 -8.36
N GLN A 24 -18.66 28.01 -7.62
CA GLN A 24 -19.32 26.75 -7.98
C GLN A 24 -20.05 26.82 -9.32
N ALA A 25 -20.46 28.02 -9.75
CA ALA A 25 -21.10 28.22 -11.05
C ALA A 25 -20.08 28.12 -12.19
N GLU A 26 -18.93 28.77 -12.06
CA GLU A 26 -17.84 28.71 -13.04
C GLU A 26 -17.26 27.30 -13.16
N LEU A 27 -17.09 26.58 -12.04
CA LEU A 27 -16.70 25.18 -12.09
C LEU A 27 -17.73 24.31 -12.82
N ALA A 28 -19.02 24.54 -12.57
CA ALA A 28 -20.08 23.78 -13.22
C ALA A 28 -20.08 24.00 -14.74
N GLU A 29 -19.85 25.24 -15.18
CA GLU A 29 -19.71 25.60 -16.59
C GLU A 29 -18.49 24.95 -17.23
N LEU A 30 -17.31 25.05 -16.60
CA LEU A 30 -16.07 24.40 -17.06
C LEU A 30 -16.21 22.88 -17.18
N ALA A 31 -16.97 22.25 -16.28
CA ALA A 31 -17.20 20.82 -16.27
C ALA A 31 -18.40 20.36 -17.11
N GLY A 32 -19.17 21.28 -17.71
CA GLY A 32 -20.37 20.94 -18.48
C GLY A 32 -21.51 20.31 -17.65
N VAL A 33 -21.61 20.64 -16.36
CA VAL A 33 -22.62 20.11 -15.43
C VAL A 33 -23.49 21.21 -14.84
N GLY A 34 -24.60 20.84 -14.19
CA GLY A 34 -25.43 21.81 -13.47
C GLY A 34 -24.79 22.26 -12.15
N ARG A 35 -24.89 23.55 -11.79
CA ARG A 35 -24.37 24.08 -10.51
C ARG A 35 -24.81 23.28 -9.27
N ARG A 36 -26.05 22.78 -9.27
CA ARG A 36 -26.57 21.96 -8.16
C ARG A 36 -25.78 20.65 -7.99
N PHE A 37 -25.29 20.07 -9.08
CA PHE A 37 -24.41 18.91 -9.03
C PHE A 37 -23.11 19.22 -8.29
N VAL A 38 -22.46 20.34 -8.60
CA VAL A 38 -21.22 20.77 -7.92
C VAL A 38 -21.47 20.99 -6.42
N ILE A 39 -22.62 21.55 -6.04
CA ILE A 39 -23.00 21.72 -4.62
C ILE A 39 -23.14 20.37 -3.92
N GLU A 40 -23.85 19.42 -4.52
CA GLU A 40 -24.09 18.09 -3.94
C GLU A 40 -22.78 17.27 -3.88
N LEU A 41 -21.92 17.39 -4.90
CA LEU A 41 -20.59 16.77 -4.92
C LEU A 41 -19.70 17.31 -3.81
N GLU A 42 -19.58 18.63 -3.66
CA GLU A 42 -18.76 19.24 -2.58
C GLU A 42 -19.31 18.96 -1.17
N ALA A 43 -20.61 18.63 -1.07
CA ALA A 43 -21.25 18.18 0.17
C ALA A 43 -21.13 16.66 0.40
N GLY A 44 -20.41 15.93 -0.47
CA GLY A 44 -20.17 14.50 -0.33
C GLY A 44 -21.38 13.61 -0.57
N HIS A 45 -22.42 14.09 -1.27
CA HIS A 45 -23.64 13.30 -1.49
C HIS A 45 -23.40 12.17 -2.50
N GLY A 46 -23.31 10.94 -1.98
CA GLY A 46 -22.90 9.71 -2.69
C GLY A 46 -23.85 9.14 -3.75
N ARG A 47 -24.71 9.97 -4.37
CA ARG A 47 -25.51 9.59 -5.56
C ARG A 47 -25.05 10.30 -6.84
N ALA A 48 -23.90 10.97 -6.81
CA ALA A 48 -23.35 11.63 -7.98
C ALA A 48 -23.05 10.60 -9.09
N GLU A 49 -23.57 10.86 -10.29
CA GLU A 49 -23.22 10.06 -11.48
C GLU A 49 -21.70 10.08 -11.66
N LEU A 50 -21.06 8.90 -11.61
CA LEU A 50 -19.59 8.76 -11.65
C LEU A 50 -18.94 9.55 -12.81
N ARG A 51 -19.62 9.59 -13.96
CA ARG A 51 -19.18 10.37 -15.13
C ARG A 51 -19.08 11.87 -14.83
N LYS A 52 -20.12 12.46 -14.24
CA LYS A 52 -20.15 13.89 -13.90
C LYS A 52 -19.13 14.23 -12.81
N VAL A 53 -18.87 13.31 -11.89
CA VAL A 53 -17.78 13.47 -10.90
C VAL A 53 -16.43 13.55 -11.61
N ALA A 54 -16.17 12.61 -12.53
CA ALA A 54 -14.94 12.61 -13.31
C ALA A 54 -14.79 13.87 -14.19
N ASP A 55 -15.87 14.37 -14.78
CA ASP A 55 -15.85 15.61 -15.57
C ASP A 55 -15.53 16.83 -14.70
N VAL A 56 -16.08 16.91 -13.48
CA VAL A 56 -15.75 17.96 -12.51
C VAL A 56 -14.30 17.87 -12.02
N MET A 57 -13.80 16.67 -11.73
CA MET A 57 -12.41 16.47 -11.33
C MET A 57 -11.46 16.93 -12.44
N ARG A 58 -11.72 16.52 -13.69
CA ARG A 58 -10.92 16.92 -14.86
C ARG A 58 -10.92 18.43 -15.07
N ALA A 59 -12.05 19.10 -14.85
CA ALA A 59 -12.17 20.56 -15.00
C ALA A 59 -11.30 21.35 -14.01
N VAL A 60 -10.96 20.79 -12.85
CA VAL A 60 -10.04 21.39 -11.88
C VAL A 60 -8.61 20.85 -11.98
N GLY A 61 -8.30 20.05 -13.01
CA GLY A 61 -6.98 19.43 -13.20
C GLY A 61 -6.70 18.27 -12.24
N LEU A 62 -7.75 17.69 -11.64
CA LEU A 62 -7.65 16.44 -10.89
C LEU A 62 -7.88 15.26 -11.85
N GLU A 63 -6.81 14.56 -12.19
CA GLU A 63 -6.88 13.34 -12.99
C GLU A 63 -6.74 12.11 -12.09
N VAL A 64 -7.53 11.07 -12.40
CA VAL A 64 -7.24 9.72 -11.92
C VAL A 64 -6.15 9.20 -12.86
N SER A 65 -4.95 8.91 -12.36
CA SER A 65 -3.91 8.35 -13.23
C SER A 65 -4.35 6.95 -13.68
N ASP A 66 -4.43 6.76 -15.00
CA ASP A 66 -4.70 5.45 -15.60
C ASP A 66 -3.47 4.53 -15.57
N GLU A 67 -2.29 5.06 -15.23
CA GLU A 67 -1.15 4.21 -14.87
C GLU A 67 -1.40 3.68 -13.46
N PRO A 68 -1.76 2.39 -13.31
CA PRO A 68 -1.74 1.79 -11.99
C PRO A 68 -0.29 1.83 -11.51
N ASP A 69 -0.08 2.07 -10.21
CA ASP A 69 1.20 1.73 -9.60
C ASP A 69 1.58 0.33 -10.07
N PRO A 70 2.80 0.10 -10.61
CA PRO A 70 3.17 -1.21 -11.14
C PRO A 70 2.88 -2.28 -10.10
N ILE A 71 1.88 -3.13 -10.38
CA ILE A 71 1.52 -4.24 -9.52
C ILE A 71 2.38 -5.42 -9.92
N GLU A 72 3.32 -5.80 -9.07
CA GLU A 72 4.08 -7.02 -9.27
C GLU A 72 3.27 -8.20 -8.71
N MET A 73 2.98 -9.20 -9.56
CA MET A 73 2.32 -10.43 -9.15
C MET A 73 3.35 -11.54 -8.96
N VAL A 74 3.43 -12.08 -7.74
CA VAL A 74 4.37 -13.15 -7.40
C VAL A 74 3.62 -14.38 -6.93
N ARG A 75 4.04 -15.56 -7.40
CA ARG A 75 3.51 -16.85 -6.90
C ARG A 75 4.15 -17.19 -5.56
N THR A 76 3.31 -17.56 -4.60
CA THR A 76 3.73 -18.14 -3.31
C THR A 76 3.18 -19.56 -3.19
N PRO A 77 3.66 -20.39 -2.25
CA PRO A 77 3.05 -21.69 -1.96
C PRO A 77 1.54 -21.60 -1.67
N SER A 78 1.11 -20.49 -1.04
CA SER A 78 -0.30 -20.20 -0.72
C SER A 78 -1.06 -19.47 -1.83
N GLY A 79 -0.54 -19.44 -3.07
CA GLY A 79 -1.17 -18.79 -4.23
C GLY A 79 -0.57 -17.43 -4.60
N LEU A 80 -1.23 -16.70 -5.50
CA LEU A 80 -0.76 -15.41 -6.01
C LEU A 80 -0.89 -14.29 -4.96
N VAL A 81 0.15 -13.46 -4.86
CA VAL A 81 0.20 -12.25 -4.04
C VAL A 81 0.58 -11.08 -4.94
N SER A 82 -0.12 -9.96 -4.79
CA SER A 82 0.19 -8.73 -5.51
C SER A 82 0.93 -7.76 -4.59
N PHE A 83 1.95 -7.09 -5.13
CA PHE A 83 2.73 -6.10 -4.42
C PHE A 83 2.57 -4.75 -5.09
N ARG A 84 2.31 -3.74 -4.26
CA ARG A 84 2.43 -2.34 -4.66
C ARG A 84 3.76 -1.79 -4.19
N THR A 85 4.28 -0.80 -4.90
CA THR A 85 5.48 -0.07 -4.45
C THR A 85 5.04 1.19 -3.71
N VAL A 86 5.50 1.35 -2.47
CA VAL A 86 5.26 2.54 -1.65
C VAL A 86 6.59 3.24 -1.40
N MET A 87 6.65 4.56 -1.59
CA MET A 87 7.82 5.34 -1.23
C MET A 87 7.86 5.54 0.29
N SER A 88 8.97 5.13 0.92
CA SER A 88 9.27 5.51 2.31
C SER A 88 9.47 7.02 2.45
N ARG A 89 9.47 7.52 3.69
CA ARG A 89 9.70 8.95 3.98
C ARG A 89 11.05 9.47 3.47
N ILE A 90 12.03 8.58 3.32
CA ILE A 90 13.37 8.91 2.83
C ILE A 90 13.52 8.67 1.32
N GLY A 91 12.43 8.40 0.60
CA GLY A 91 12.40 8.24 -0.85
C GLY A 91 12.87 6.87 -1.37
N ARG A 92 13.05 5.88 -0.48
CA ARG A 92 13.34 4.51 -0.90
C ARG A 92 12.06 3.75 -1.26
N PRO A 93 12.03 3.00 -2.38
CA PRO A 93 10.92 2.14 -2.74
C PRO A 93 10.82 0.94 -1.79
N MET A 94 9.61 0.62 -1.35
CA MET A 94 9.32 -0.55 -0.52
C MET A 94 8.16 -1.34 -1.13
N ALA A 95 8.33 -2.66 -1.22
CA ALA A 95 7.27 -3.57 -1.64
C ALA A 95 6.27 -3.81 -0.50
N VAL A 96 4.98 -3.68 -0.80
CA VAL A 96 3.90 -3.87 0.16
C VAL A 96 2.89 -4.87 -0.38
N PRO A 97 2.70 -6.03 0.28
CA PRO A 97 1.80 -7.05 -0.20
C PRO A 97 0.33 -6.70 0.05
N ASN A 98 -0.57 -7.23 -0.77
CA ASN A 98 -2.01 -7.16 -0.53
C ASN A 98 -2.49 -8.14 0.55
N ARG A 99 -1.76 -9.24 0.77
CA ARG A 99 -2.03 -10.27 1.78
C ARG A 99 -0.74 -10.98 2.15
N LEU A 100 -0.70 -11.61 3.31
CA LEU A 100 0.40 -12.50 3.68
C LEU A 100 0.22 -13.91 3.08
N TRP A 101 1.29 -14.69 3.12
CA TRP A 101 1.39 -16.06 2.64
C TRP A 101 2.03 -16.97 3.68
N ARG A 102 1.89 -18.28 3.54
CA ARG A 102 2.62 -19.26 4.37
C ARG A 102 3.73 -19.93 3.58
N LEU A 103 4.85 -20.13 4.24
CA LEU A 103 5.94 -20.98 3.77
C LEU A 103 5.77 -22.40 4.29
N GLU A 104 6.46 -23.34 3.66
CA GLU A 104 6.63 -24.68 4.22
C GLU A 104 7.38 -24.58 5.57
N PRO A 105 7.01 -25.36 6.60
CA PRO A 105 7.61 -25.24 7.94
C PRO A 105 9.14 -25.29 7.95
N GLU A 106 9.72 -26.18 7.12
CA GLU A 106 11.17 -26.33 6.99
C GLU A 106 11.86 -25.05 6.51
N ARG A 107 11.21 -24.28 5.61
CA ARG A 107 11.72 -23.00 5.13
C ARG A 107 11.50 -21.89 6.15
N ALA A 108 10.34 -21.88 6.81
CA ALA A 108 9.97 -20.87 7.78
C ALA A 108 10.90 -20.86 9.02
N THR A 109 11.60 -21.95 9.31
CA THR A 109 12.54 -22.06 10.44
C THR A 109 13.96 -22.39 10.01
N ALA A 110 14.30 -22.19 8.72
CA ALA A 110 15.63 -22.49 8.22
C ALA A 110 16.65 -21.45 8.68
N THR A 111 17.91 -21.88 8.81
CA THR A 111 19.04 -20.94 8.83
C THR A 111 19.34 -20.49 7.40
N VAL A 112 19.29 -19.18 7.14
CA VAL A 112 19.33 -18.61 5.79
C VAL A 112 20.42 -17.56 5.63
N THR A 113 20.97 -17.43 4.42
CA THR A 113 21.78 -16.27 4.03
C THR A 113 20.91 -15.35 3.20
N LEU A 114 20.73 -14.10 3.65
CA LEU A 114 19.98 -13.12 2.88
C LEU A 114 20.77 -12.70 1.63
N PRO A 115 20.09 -12.39 0.51
CA PRO A 115 20.75 -11.90 -0.69
C PRO A 115 21.55 -10.62 -0.42
N HIS A 116 22.63 -10.41 -1.17
CA HIS A 116 23.48 -9.22 -1.04
C HIS A 116 22.74 -7.90 -1.30
N SER A 117 21.65 -7.94 -2.07
CA SER A 117 20.76 -6.78 -2.28
C SER A 117 20.02 -6.35 -1.01
N VAL A 118 19.87 -7.25 -0.03
CA VAL A 118 19.20 -6.99 1.25
C VAL A 118 20.23 -6.76 2.36
N HIS A 119 21.35 -7.49 2.33
CA HIS A 119 22.39 -7.41 3.35
C HIS A 119 23.77 -7.27 2.70
N TRP A 120 24.36 -6.07 2.80
CA TRP A 120 25.61 -5.67 2.13
C TRP A 120 26.89 -6.02 2.90
N SER A 121 26.82 -6.69 4.07
CA SER A 121 28.01 -7.02 4.85
C SER A 121 28.75 -8.22 4.24
N ASP A 122 30.03 -8.05 3.90
CA ASP A 122 30.95 -9.04 3.30
C ASP A 122 31.20 -10.33 4.10
N GLY A 123 30.42 -10.59 5.16
CA GLY A 123 30.48 -11.79 5.99
C GLY A 123 29.35 -12.79 5.77
N GLY A 124 28.39 -12.51 4.87
CA GLY A 124 27.29 -13.43 4.60
C GLY A 124 26.52 -13.81 5.88
N GLY A 125 26.14 -12.78 6.67
CA GLY A 125 25.43 -12.96 7.93
C GLY A 125 24.30 -13.96 7.75
N THR A 126 24.45 -15.12 8.39
CA THR A 126 23.44 -16.17 8.38
C THR A 126 22.47 -15.88 9.50
N PHE A 127 21.18 -16.01 9.23
CA PHE A 127 20.11 -15.74 10.18
C PHE A 127 19.42 -17.05 10.48
N ASP A 128 19.35 -17.44 11.75
CA ASP A 128 18.52 -18.56 12.15
C ASP A 128 17.06 -18.10 12.22
N LEU A 129 16.26 -18.43 11.20
CA LEU A 129 14.84 -18.11 11.23
C LEU A 129 14.08 -18.91 12.29
N ALA A 130 14.67 -19.89 13.00
CA ALA A 130 14.03 -20.47 14.18
C ALA A 130 14.10 -19.55 15.41
N ASP A 131 15.15 -18.73 15.52
CA ASP A 131 15.35 -17.77 16.62
C ASP A 131 14.53 -16.49 16.41
N TRP A 132 13.91 -16.00 17.49
CA TRP A 132 13.03 -14.84 17.41
C TRP A 132 13.77 -13.56 17.01
N ASN A 133 14.98 -13.33 17.55
CA ASN A 133 15.72 -12.09 17.31
C ASN A 133 16.28 -12.07 15.89
N ASP A 134 16.86 -13.18 15.45
CA ASP A 134 17.38 -13.33 14.08
C ASP A 134 16.25 -13.20 13.06
N ARG A 135 15.10 -13.85 13.31
CA ARG A 135 13.92 -13.76 12.44
C ARG A 135 13.39 -12.33 12.38
N ALA A 136 13.20 -11.66 13.52
CA ALA A 136 12.72 -10.27 13.55
C ALA A 136 13.67 -9.32 12.82
N LEU A 137 14.99 -9.53 12.98
CA LEU A 137 16.02 -8.77 12.28
C LEU A 137 15.98 -9.00 10.77
N ALA A 138 15.94 -10.26 10.35
CA ALA A 138 15.87 -10.65 8.94
C ALA A 138 14.60 -10.11 8.27
N TYR A 139 13.44 -10.30 8.90
CA TYR A 139 12.15 -9.84 8.36
C TYR A 139 12.13 -8.32 8.23
N ARG A 140 12.69 -7.58 9.18
CA ARG A 140 12.83 -6.13 9.07
C ARG A 140 13.71 -5.71 7.89
N MET A 141 14.86 -6.36 7.69
CA MET A 141 15.73 -6.07 6.55
C MET A 141 15.03 -6.38 5.23
N LEU A 142 14.36 -7.53 5.15
CA LEU A 142 13.58 -7.95 4.00
C LEU A 142 12.47 -6.95 3.67
N MET A 143 11.66 -6.54 4.65
CA MET A 143 10.59 -5.56 4.44
C MET A 143 11.10 -4.18 3.99
N LEU A 144 12.35 -3.82 4.34
CA LEU A 144 12.96 -2.55 3.95
C LEU A 144 13.57 -2.58 2.54
N GLU A 145 14.26 -3.66 2.18
CA GLU A 145 15.19 -3.67 1.04
C GLU A 145 14.88 -4.74 -0.01
N ALA A 146 14.06 -5.74 0.30
CA ALA A 146 13.82 -6.85 -0.62
C ALA A 146 12.82 -6.51 -1.73
N THR A 147 13.08 -7.08 -2.91
CA THR A 147 12.09 -7.15 -3.99
C THR A 147 10.95 -8.12 -3.60
N PRO A 148 9.78 -8.04 -4.26
CA PRO A 148 8.69 -8.99 -4.05
C PRO A 148 9.10 -10.45 -4.21
N SER A 149 9.89 -10.77 -5.24
CA SER A 149 10.41 -12.12 -5.48
C SER A 149 11.28 -12.65 -4.33
N VAL A 150 12.08 -11.79 -3.70
CA VAL A 150 12.88 -12.17 -2.54
C VAL A 150 11.99 -12.29 -1.31
N LEU A 151 11.08 -11.35 -1.05
CA LEU A 151 10.18 -11.39 0.10
C LEU A 151 9.45 -12.74 0.23
N VAL A 152 8.91 -13.25 -0.87
CA VAL A 152 8.11 -14.47 -0.87
C VAL A 152 8.88 -15.74 -0.55
N ASP A 153 10.22 -15.71 -0.61
CA ASP A 153 11.06 -16.86 -0.30
C ASP A 153 11.40 -16.98 1.20
N TYR A 154 11.31 -15.88 1.96
CA TYR A 154 11.83 -15.82 3.34
C TYR A 154 10.78 -15.43 4.40
N VAL A 155 9.77 -14.64 4.06
CA VAL A 155 8.76 -14.19 5.03
C VAL A 155 7.63 -15.20 5.13
N ASP A 156 7.36 -15.69 6.34
CA ASP A 156 6.15 -16.46 6.68
C ASP A 156 5.14 -15.55 7.39
N GLY A 157 3.92 -15.52 6.88
CA GLY A 157 2.85 -14.69 7.38
C GLY A 157 2.39 -15.06 8.79
N GLY A 158 2.40 -16.35 9.14
CA GLY A 158 2.01 -16.80 10.48
C GLY A 158 3.02 -16.31 11.53
N GLN A 159 4.30 -16.55 11.29
CA GLN A 159 5.35 -16.11 12.19
C GLN A 159 5.46 -14.58 12.27
N LEU A 160 5.29 -13.87 11.14
CA LEU A 160 5.27 -12.41 11.12
C LEU A 160 4.12 -11.86 12.00
N VAL A 161 2.92 -12.43 11.86
CA VAL A 161 1.73 -12.03 12.62
C VAL A 161 1.91 -12.24 14.12
N GLU A 162 2.55 -13.34 14.53
CA GLU A 162 2.86 -13.66 15.93
C GLU A 162 3.80 -12.63 16.55
N MET A 163 4.82 -12.17 15.82
CA MET A 163 5.79 -11.18 16.34
C MET A 163 5.36 -9.73 16.11
N TRP A 164 4.34 -9.47 15.28
CA TRP A 164 4.09 -8.16 14.69
C TRP A 164 3.98 -7.01 15.69
N ASP A 165 3.32 -7.26 16.82
CA ASP A 165 3.04 -6.23 17.82
C ASP A 165 4.28 -5.90 18.67
N ASP A 166 5.12 -6.91 18.92
CA ASP A 166 6.31 -6.80 19.77
C ASP A 166 7.60 -6.50 19.01
N MET A 167 7.69 -6.88 17.74
CA MET A 167 8.88 -6.65 16.92
C MET A 167 9.07 -5.15 16.65
N PHE A 168 10.32 -4.70 16.58
CA PHE A 168 10.61 -3.32 16.16
C PHE A 168 10.52 -3.21 14.64
N VAL A 169 9.57 -2.40 14.15
CA VAL A 169 9.38 -2.12 12.73
C VAL A 169 9.19 -0.60 12.57
N PRO A 170 9.86 0.05 11.60
CA PRO A 170 9.66 1.47 11.34
C PRO A 170 8.17 1.81 11.10
N PRO A 171 7.67 2.97 11.59
CA PRO A 171 6.25 3.31 11.52
C PRO A 171 5.63 3.23 10.12
N GLU A 172 6.40 3.57 9.09
CA GLU A 172 5.97 3.51 7.69
C GLU A 172 5.73 2.08 7.18
N ILE A 173 6.58 1.13 7.55
CA ILE A 173 6.36 -0.29 7.25
C ILE A 173 5.16 -0.78 8.05
N ARG A 174 5.11 -0.43 9.35
CA ARG A 174 4.01 -0.83 10.22
C ARG A 174 2.67 -0.38 9.64
N GLN A 175 2.55 0.89 9.24
CA GLN A 175 1.35 1.41 8.60
C GLN A 175 1.04 0.71 7.27
N ALA A 176 2.04 0.51 6.42
CA ALA A 176 1.84 -0.02 5.07
C ALA A 176 1.41 -1.50 5.06
N TRP A 177 2.00 -2.31 5.93
CA TRP A 177 1.78 -3.76 6.03
C TRP A 177 0.64 -4.14 6.98
N GLN A 178 0.16 -3.22 7.85
CA GLN A 178 -0.88 -3.49 8.83
C GLN A 178 -2.13 -4.15 8.22
N GLY A 179 -2.56 -3.70 7.04
CA GLY A 179 -3.72 -4.29 6.37
C GLY A 179 -3.54 -5.78 6.09
N ALA A 180 -2.41 -6.17 5.50
CA ALA A 180 -2.12 -7.57 5.20
C ALA A 180 -1.98 -8.43 6.46
N VAL A 181 -1.42 -7.87 7.54
CA VAL A 181 -1.30 -8.53 8.85
C VAL A 181 -2.68 -8.74 9.48
N SER A 182 -3.52 -7.70 9.51
CA SER A 182 -4.88 -7.79 10.06
C SER A 182 -5.74 -8.78 9.28
N ASP A 183 -5.74 -8.71 7.95
CA ASP A 183 -6.52 -9.61 7.10
C ASP A 183 -6.10 -11.08 7.30
N PHE A 184 -4.82 -11.34 7.57
CA PHE A 184 -4.34 -12.69 7.83
C PHE A 184 -4.79 -13.23 9.20
N ARG A 185 -4.85 -12.37 10.24
CA ARG A 185 -5.36 -12.72 11.57
C ARG A 185 -6.82 -13.15 11.54
N ASP A 186 -7.62 -12.53 10.67
CA ASP A 186 -9.06 -12.80 10.58
C ASP A 186 -9.40 -14.12 9.85
N VAL A 187 -8.45 -14.68 9.11
CA VAL A 187 -8.64 -15.89 8.28
C VAL A 187 -7.95 -17.14 8.86
N ALA A 188 -7.04 -16.95 9.82
CA ALA A 188 -6.28 -18.01 10.48
C ALA A 188 -7.03 -18.64 11.67
#